data_AF-A0A9P5MB54-F1
#
_entry.id   AF-A0A9P5MB54-F1
#
_cell.length_a   1.000
_cell.length_b   1.000
_cell.length_c   1.000
_cell.angle_alpha   90.00
_cell.angle_beta   90.00
_cell.angle_gamma   90.00
#
_symmetry.space_group_name_H-M   'P 1'
#
loop_
_entity.id
_entity.type
_entity.pdbx_description
1 polymer ?
#
loop_
_entity_poly.entity_id
_entity_poly.type
_entity_poly.pdbx_seq_one_letter_code
_entity_poly.pdbx_strand_id
1 'polypeptide(L)'
;LVLVGARLGLDSITPVYHEPVKKTLTYPQSVGIAGGRPSSSYYFIGYQGDHLFYLDPHHTRPAIPLQPLREPSRPGTDSEDHNTHSSTNDLRTFHCDRVRKVHVSSIDPSMLFAFLCRDEAEW
;
A
#
# COMPACT_ATOMS: atom_id res chain seq x y z
N LEU A 1 10.88 9.33 -3.71
CA LEU A 1 10.52 7.89 -3.56
C LEU A 1 11.74 7.05 -3.87
N VAL A 2 12.16 6.23 -2.92
CA VAL A 2 13.28 5.28 -3.03
C VAL A 2 12.71 3.88 -2.95
N LEU A 3 13.06 3.04 -3.92
CA LEU A 3 12.62 1.65 -4.01
C LEU A 3 13.82 0.73 -3.98
N VAL A 4 13.80 -0.26 -3.08
CA VAL A 4 14.89 -1.23 -2.92
C VAL A 4 14.32 -2.63 -3.10
N GLY A 5 14.59 -3.24 -4.25
CA GLY A 5 14.28 -4.65 -4.49
C GLY A 5 15.36 -5.52 -3.85
N ALA A 6 14.96 -6.50 -3.03
CA ALA A 6 15.88 -7.41 -2.37
C ALA A 6 15.33 -8.83 -2.31
N ARG A 7 16.25 -9.81 -2.33
CA ARG A 7 15.95 -11.22 -2.07
C ARG A 7 16.67 -11.67 -0.80
N LEU A 8 15.91 -11.92 0.27
CA LEU A 8 16.41 -12.15 1.63
C LEU A 8 16.57 -13.63 2.02
N GLY A 9 16.56 -14.52 1.02
CA GLY A 9 16.63 -15.96 1.20
C GLY A 9 16.27 -16.72 -0.07
N LEU A 10 16.25 -18.05 0.03
CA LEU A 10 15.91 -18.94 -1.08
C LEU A 10 14.40 -19.21 -1.12
N ASP A 11 13.89 -19.88 -0.10
CA ASP A 11 12.47 -20.29 0.02
C ASP A 11 11.67 -19.42 0.99
N SER A 12 12.34 -18.88 2.01
CA SER A 12 11.78 -17.99 3.02
C SER A 12 12.81 -16.95 3.43
N ILE A 13 12.36 -15.89 4.09
CA ILE A 13 13.26 -14.87 4.66
C ILE A 13 14.17 -15.55 5.69
N THR A 14 15.49 -15.46 5.49
CA THR A 14 16.49 -15.98 6.44
C THR A 14 16.28 -15.33 7.82
N PRO A 15 16.28 -16.07 8.94
CA PRO A 15 15.97 -15.52 10.27
C PRO A 15 16.76 -14.28 10.67
N VAL A 16 18.02 -14.17 10.23
CA VAL A 16 18.86 -12.98 10.49
C VAL A 16 18.25 -11.67 9.95
N TYR A 17 17.40 -11.75 8.94
CA TYR A 17 16.73 -10.59 8.34
C TYR A 17 15.36 -10.28 8.94
N HIS A 18 14.80 -11.12 9.82
CA HIS A 18 13.47 -10.88 10.39
C HIS A 18 13.40 -9.55 11.13
N GLU A 19 14.36 -9.27 11.99
CA GLU A 19 14.44 -8.00 12.72
C GLU A 19 14.71 -6.80 11.81
N PRO A 20 15.72 -6.83 10.89
CA PRO A 20 15.91 -5.77 9.91
C PRO A 20 14.65 -5.45 9.10
N VAL A 21 13.93 -6.45 8.59
CA VAL A 21 12.68 -6.26 7.84
C VAL A 21 11.65 -5.53 8.69
N LYS A 22 11.40 -6.00 9.92
CA LYS A 22 10.47 -5.34 10.85
C LYS A 22 10.89 -3.90 11.13
N LYS A 23 12.18 -3.66 11.34
CA LYS A 23 12.74 -2.33 11.63
C LYS A 23 12.51 -1.34 10.49
N THR A 24 12.57 -1.77 9.22
CA THR A 24 12.29 -0.86 8.08
C THR A 24 10.88 -0.25 8.12
N LEU A 25 9.90 -0.94 8.71
CA LEU A 25 8.53 -0.43 8.87
C LEU A 25 8.40 0.61 10.00
N THR A 26 9.44 0.81 10.81
CA THR A 26 9.46 1.81 11.89
C THR A 26 10.01 3.16 11.44
N TYR A 27 10.65 3.24 10.27
CA TYR A 27 11.26 4.47 9.79
C TYR A 27 10.17 5.48 9.40
N PRO A 28 10.32 6.78 9.74
CA PRO A 28 9.36 7.81 9.35
C PRO A 28 9.11 7.89 7.84
N GLN A 29 10.13 7.58 7.04
CA GLN A 29 10.09 7.55 5.59
C GLN A 29 9.42 6.28 5.05
N SER A 30 9.24 5.25 5.87
CA SER A 30 8.68 3.98 5.42
C SER A 30 7.26 4.19 4.90
N VAL A 31 7.03 3.82 3.63
CA VAL A 31 5.66 3.75 3.10
C VAL A 31 5.15 2.32 3.01
N GLY A 32 6.00 1.33 3.29
CA GLY A 32 5.63 -0.08 3.36
C GLY A 32 6.52 -0.98 2.51
N ILE A 33 6.12 -2.24 2.40
CA ILE A 33 6.85 -3.27 1.65
C ILE A 33 5.88 -3.99 0.73
N ALA A 34 6.18 -4.06 -0.57
CA ALA A 34 5.49 -4.95 -1.48
C ALA A 34 6.20 -6.32 -1.51
N GLY A 35 5.45 -7.40 -1.40
CA GLY A 35 5.98 -8.77 -1.39
C GLY A 35 4.82 -9.76 -1.37
N GLY A 36 4.98 -10.90 -0.72
CA GLY A 36 3.84 -11.79 -0.49
C GLY A 36 4.21 -13.25 -0.32
N ARG A 37 3.45 -14.13 -0.93
CA ARG A 37 3.71 -15.57 -1.04
C ARG A 37 3.80 -15.94 -2.52
N PRO A 38 4.32 -17.12 -2.86
CA PRO A 38 4.14 -17.67 -4.19
C PRO A 38 2.67 -17.57 -4.62
N SER A 39 2.43 -16.99 -5.79
CA SER A 39 1.09 -16.77 -6.37
C SER A 39 0.16 -15.81 -5.60
N SER A 40 0.67 -15.01 -4.66
CA SER A 40 -0.14 -13.97 -3.99
C SER A 40 0.71 -12.78 -3.54
N SER A 41 0.40 -11.58 -4.02
CA SER A 41 1.05 -10.34 -3.56
C SER A 41 0.32 -9.66 -2.40
N TYR A 42 1.06 -9.09 -1.47
CA TYR A 42 0.57 -8.31 -0.34
C TYR A 42 1.33 -7.00 -0.22
N TYR A 43 0.70 -6.01 0.42
CA TYR A 43 1.36 -4.76 0.80
C TYR A 43 1.45 -4.66 2.32
N PHE A 44 2.66 -4.82 2.87
CA PHE A 44 2.92 -4.79 4.30
C PHE A 44 3.06 -3.37 4.80
N ILE A 45 2.32 -3.04 5.86
CA ILE A 45 2.17 -1.67 6.39
C ILE A 45 2.60 -1.53 7.86
N GLY A 46 2.97 -2.63 8.52
CA GLY A 46 3.36 -2.62 9.93
C GLY A 46 3.64 -4.01 10.45
N TYR A 47 3.97 -4.12 11.74
CA TYR A 47 4.22 -5.40 12.39
C TYR A 47 3.85 -5.39 13.88
N GLN A 48 3.65 -6.59 14.45
CA GLN A 48 3.55 -6.82 15.89
C GLN A 48 4.12 -8.21 16.22
N GLY A 49 5.10 -8.26 17.12
CA GLY A 49 5.87 -9.48 17.36
C GLY A 49 6.52 -9.97 16.06
N ASP A 50 6.26 -11.22 15.69
CA ASP A 50 6.74 -11.83 14.45
C ASP A 50 5.72 -11.83 13.30
N HIS A 51 4.67 -11.01 13.42
CA HIS A 51 3.64 -10.90 12.41
C HIS A 51 3.70 -9.56 11.69
N LEU A 52 3.61 -9.59 10.36
CA LEU A 52 3.44 -8.42 9.50
C LEU A 52 1.95 -8.19 9.22
N PHE A 53 1.51 -6.94 9.32
CA PHE A 53 0.17 -6.51 8.91
C PHE A 53 0.18 -6.11 7.44
N TYR A 54 -0.85 -6.48 6.70
CA TYR A 54 -0.88 -6.27 5.25
C TYR A 54 -2.26 -5.95 4.67
N LEU A 55 -2.24 -5.28 3.52
CA LEU A 55 -3.37 -5.14 2.61
C LEU A 55 -3.30 -6.24 1.54
N ASP A 56 -4.46 -6.83 1.24
CA ASP A 56 -4.63 -7.95 0.32
C ASP A 56 -5.46 -7.53 -0.90
N PRO A 57 -4.86 -7.48 -2.11
CA PRO A 57 -5.56 -7.07 -3.33
C PRO A 57 -6.44 -8.17 -3.94
N HIS A 58 -6.42 -9.41 -3.44
CA HIS A 58 -7.08 -10.56 -4.08
C HIS A 58 -8.60 -10.62 -3.83
N HIS A 59 -9.25 -9.47 -3.81
CA HIS A 59 -10.70 -9.36 -3.80
C HIS A 59 -11.15 -8.49 -4.96
N THR A 60 -11.72 -9.14 -5.97
CA THR A 60 -12.24 -8.43 -7.15
C THR A 60 -13.46 -7.60 -6.77
N ARG A 61 -13.49 -6.35 -7.25
CA ARG A 61 -14.62 -5.44 -7.09
C ARG A 61 -15.02 -4.87 -8.45
N PRO A 62 -16.29 -4.47 -8.66
CA PRO A 62 -16.69 -3.77 -9.87
C PRO A 62 -15.86 -2.50 -10.09
N ALA A 63 -15.54 -2.19 -11.34
CA ALA A 63 -14.87 -0.96 -11.69
C ALA A 63 -15.78 0.24 -11.40
N ILE A 64 -15.24 1.27 -10.75
CA ILE A 64 -15.92 2.55 -10.57
C ILE A 64 -15.78 3.36 -11.87
N PRO A 65 -16.87 3.81 -12.50
CA PRO A 65 -16.81 4.59 -13.73
C PRO A 65 -16.00 5.88 -13.54
N LEU A 66 -15.11 6.18 -14.50
CA LEU A 66 -14.41 7.45 -14.54
C LEU A 66 -15.42 8.58 -14.78
N GLN A 67 -15.44 9.57 -13.89
CA GLN A 67 -16.18 10.80 -14.14
C GLN A 67 -15.44 11.62 -15.21
N PRO A 68 -16.11 12.09 -16.27
CA PRO A 68 -15.49 12.96 -17.24
C PRO A 68 -15.02 14.25 -16.54
N LEU A 69 -13.79 14.69 -16.85
CA LEU A 69 -13.29 15.99 -16.42
C LEU A 69 -14.31 17.05 -16.84
N ARG A 70 -14.76 17.88 -15.88
CA ARG A 70 -15.61 19.04 -16.19
C ARG A 70 -14.89 19.89 -17.23
N GLU A 71 -15.51 20.11 -18.38
CA GLU A 71 -15.11 21.23 -19.23
C GLU A 71 -15.26 22.52 -18.42
N PRO A 72 -14.30 23.46 -18.48
CA PRO A 72 -14.40 24.71 -17.73
C PRO A 72 -15.74 25.37 -18.06
N SER A 73 -16.56 25.56 -17.03
CA SER A 73 -17.87 26.19 -17.15
C SER A 73 -17.73 27.52 -17.87
N ARG A 74 -18.57 27.77 -18.89
CA ARG A 74 -18.68 29.10 -19.47
C ARG A 74 -19.03 30.09 -18.34
N PRO A 75 -18.35 31.25 -18.23
CA PRO A 75 -18.64 32.19 -17.17
C PRO A 75 -20.07 32.71 -17.32
N GLY A 76 -20.92 32.49 -16.31
CA GLY A 76 -22.25 33.10 -16.22
C GLY A 76 -23.46 32.17 -15.96
N THR A 77 -23.28 30.86 -15.76
CA THR A 77 -24.37 29.99 -15.28
C THR A 77 -24.12 29.57 -13.84
N ASP A 78 -24.91 30.14 -12.92
CA ASP A 78 -25.03 29.71 -11.53
C ASP A 78 -25.70 28.32 -11.48
N SER A 79 -24.98 27.28 -11.92
CA SER A 79 -25.42 25.90 -11.75
C SER A 79 -24.91 25.41 -10.41
N GLU A 80 -25.85 25.17 -9.49
CA GLU A 80 -25.66 24.61 -8.16
C GLU A 80 -24.57 23.53 -8.12
N ASP A 81 -23.71 23.63 -7.11
CA ASP A 81 -22.57 22.75 -6.84
C ASP A 81 -23.01 21.29 -6.65
N HIS A 82 -23.30 20.60 -7.75
CA HIS A 82 -23.42 19.15 -7.76
C HIS A 82 -22.03 18.55 -7.51
N ASN A 83 -21.83 18.23 -6.23
CA ASN A 83 -20.70 17.55 -5.61
C ASN A 83 -19.94 16.64 -6.59
N THR A 84 -18.82 17.14 -7.12
CA THR A 84 -17.97 16.52 -8.15
C THR A 84 -17.02 15.47 -7.58
N HIS A 85 -17.43 14.81 -6.51
CA HIS A 85 -16.64 13.80 -5.81
C HIS A 85 -17.27 12.42 -6.08
N SER A 86 -16.41 11.42 -6.31
CA SER A 86 -16.78 9.99 -6.23
C SER A 86 -17.68 9.80 -4.99
N SER A 87 -18.82 9.12 -5.14
CA SER A 87 -19.79 9.03 -4.06
C SER A 87 -19.10 8.47 -2.80
N THR A 88 -19.53 8.87 -1.61
CA THR A 88 -18.93 8.35 -0.36
C THR A 88 -18.97 6.81 -0.31
N ASN A 89 -19.93 6.19 -0.99
CA ASN A 89 -20.05 4.75 -1.12
C ASN A 89 -18.98 4.14 -2.04
N ASP A 90 -18.62 4.82 -3.13
CA ASP A 90 -17.54 4.40 -4.03
C ASP A 90 -16.17 4.48 -3.34
N LEU A 91 -15.91 5.55 -2.58
CA LEU A 91 -14.66 5.73 -1.84
C LEU A 91 -14.40 4.61 -0.84
N ARG A 92 -15.45 4.11 -0.17
CA ARG A 92 -15.36 2.98 0.77
C ARG A 92 -14.79 1.72 0.12
N THR A 93 -14.83 1.60 -1.20
CA THR A 93 -14.27 0.43 -1.90
C THR A 93 -12.74 0.40 -1.94
N PHE A 94 -12.09 1.56 -1.77
CA PHE A 94 -10.63 1.71 -1.72
C PHE A 94 -10.05 1.64 -0.30
N HIS A 95 -10.91 1.49 0.72
CA HIS A 95 -10.49 1.31 2.11
C HIS A 95 -10.69 -0.15 2.53
N CYS A 96 -9.72 -0.68 3.29
CA CYS A 96 -9.81 -2.00 3.89
C CYS A 96 -10.20 -1.88 5.37
N ASP A 97 -11.31 -2.50 5.76
CA ASP A 97 -11.80 -2.58 7.14
C ASP A 97 -11.33 -3.85 7.86
N ARG A 98 -10.66 -4.76 7.14
CA ARG A 98 -10.15 -6.02 7.66
C ARG A 98 -8.65 -5.94 7.92
N VAL A 99 -8.29 -6.03 9.20
CA VAL A 99 -6.89 -6.21 9.59
C VAL A 99 -6.48 -7.65 9.31
N ARG A 100 -5.43 -7.83 8.50
CA ARG A 100 -4.83 -9.14 8.22
C ARG A 100 -3.38 -9.15 8.69
N LYS A 101 -2.92 -10.31 9.16
CA LYS A 101 -1.54 -10.50 9.60
C LYS A 101 -1.01 -11.86 9.18
N VAL A 102 0.31 -11.94 9.00
CA VAL A 102 1.00 -13.16 8.58
C VAL A 102 2.36 -13.23 9.27
N HIS A 103 2.78 -14.43 9.65
CA HIS A 103 4.08 -14.63 10.26
C HIS A 103 5.21 -14.32 9.27
N VAL A 104 6.26 -13.63 9.70
CA VAL A 104 7.37 -13.18 8.84
C VAL A 104 8.08 -14.33 8.13
N SER A 105 8.18 -15.50 8.76
CA SER A 105 8.77 -16.69 8.14
C SER A 105 7.92 -17.29 7.00
N SER A 106 6.66 -16.89 6.88
CA SER A 106 5.73 -17.39 5.86
C SER A 106 5.65 -16.49 4.62
N ILE A 107 6.63 -15.59 4.45
CA ILE A 107 6.71 -14.62 3.37
C ILE A 107 7.82 -15.01 2.40
N ASP A 108 7.55 -14.84 1.12
CA ASP A 108 8.51 -15.01 0.03
C ASP A 108 9.70 -14.06 0.26
N PRO A 109 10.95 -14.52 0.08
CA PRO A 109 12.12 -13.70 0.34
C PRO A 109 12.29 -12.54 -0.64
N SER A 110 11.56 -12.50 -1.75
CA SER A 110 11.55 -11.40 -2.72
C SER A 110 10.64 -10.26 -2.25
N MET A 111 11.24 -9.12 -1.92
CA MET A 111 10.55 -7.96 -1.36
C MET A 111 11.00 -6.65 -2.02
N LEU A 112 10.10 -5.69 -2.09
CA LEU A 112 10.36 -4.32 -2.52
C LEU A 112 10.06 -3.36 -1.38
N PHE A 113 11.11 -2.79 -0.79
CA PHE A 113 11.01 -1.80 0.27
C PHE A 113 10.83 -0.42 -0.34
N ALA A 114 9.94 0.39 0.25
CA ALA A 114 9.65 1.72 -0.24
C ALA A 114 9.81 2.77 0.86
N PHE A 115 10.60 3.81 0.56
CA PHE A 115 10.82 4.96 1.44
C PHE A 115 10.52 6.26 0.70
N LEU A 116 9.79 7.17 1.34
CA LEU A 116 9.46 8.49 0.83
C LEU A 116 10.26 9.55 1.59
N CYS A 117 11.29 10.09 0.95
CA CYS A 117 11.95 11.33 1.35
C CYS A 117 11.37 12.45 0.48
N ARG A 118 10.77 13.48 1.11
CA ARG A 118 10.15 14.61 0.41
C ARG A 118 11.14 15.72 0.08
N ASP A 119 12.15 15.87 0.91
CA ASP A 119 13.22 16.83 0.77
C ASP A 119 14.56 16.23 1.25
N GLU A 120 15.62 17.03 1.16
CA GLU A 120 16.99 16.64 1.54
C GLU A 120 17.15 16.45 3.06
N ALA A 121 16.32 17.07 3.89
CA ALA A 121 16.40 16.92 5.34
C ALA A 121 15.81 15.58 5.83
N GLU A 122 14.93 14.96 5.03
CA GLU A 122 14.36 13.65 5.30
C GLU A 122 15.19 12.46 4.75
N TRP A 123 16.30 12.72 4.05
CA TRP A 123 17.23 11.71 3.52
C TRP A 123 18.16 11.15 4.60
#